data_AF-A0A2V7YBY4-F1
#
_entry.id   AF-A0A2V7YBY4-F1
#
_cell.length_a   1.000
_cell.length_b   1.000
_cell.length_c   1.000
_cell.angle_alpha   90.00
_cell.angle_beta   90.00
_cell.angle_gamma   90.00
#
_symmetry.space_group_name_H-M   'P 1'
#
loop_
_entity.id
_entity.type
_entity.pdbx_description
1 polymer ?
#
loop_
_entity_poly.entity_id
_entity_poly.type
_entity_poly.pdbx_seq_one_letter_code
_entity_poly.pdbx_strand_id
1 'polypeptide(L)'
;MPIAALLLLLFAARAAEIPAAGPPSPDQVRQEFLARLNEARAAAGARPLTLAEPLNRVAQQNAEEVRGAGGVHYDEKSIPRIQQRLRQAGYAAHGWHQEFAAAPGDAGEVLAWVRSGLPETFHALLDPDYQELGVGISDLRGSPLYTFFLAWRESESFARDTAGLGDLERVRAEMLARANAERAAAGVPPLIRDPRLDEAAQRYAEDMLARAFYNHVSPDGTSPKTRTLKSGYTGRIVGENIARGPVTVQEVMDNWMGSSGHRHNLLLPGFAHLGIGVAVGHSAAMGDTVIWVQDFGSPLGP
;
A
#
# COMPACT_ATOMS: atom_id res chain seq x y z
N MET A 1 -8.06 -0.20 -6.53
CA MET A 1 -8.19 1.02 -7.36
C MET A 1 -7.93 2.21 -6.47
N PRO A 2 -7.24 3.27 -6.92
CA PRO A 2 -6.92 4.38 -6.04
C PRO A 2 -8.21 5.05 -5.55
N ILE A 3 -8.33 5.28 -4.25
CA ILE A 3 -9.45 6.03 -3.69
C ILE A 3 -9.16 7.52 -3.94
N ALA A 4 -10.02 8.17 -4.73
CA ALA A 4 -9.93 9.59 -5.04
C ALA A 4 -11.15 10.31 -4.46
N ALA A 5 -10.91 11.31 -3.62
CA ALA A 5 -11.94 12.20 -3.08
C ALA A 5 -11.68 13.63 -3.56
N LEU A 6 -12.74 14.35 -3.92
CA LEU A 6 -12.67 15.71 -4.48
C LEU A 6 -13.71 16.62 -3.82
N LEU A 7 -13.26 17.79 -3.35
CA LEU A 7 -14.12 18.93 -3.04
C LEU A 7 -13.66 20.14 -3.87
N LEU A 8 -14.55 21.07 -4.24
CA LEU A 8 -14.28 22.12 -5.22
C LEU A 8 -14.52 23.54 -4.68
N LEU A 9 -13.45 24.37 -4.80
CA LEU A 9 -13.31 25.84 -4.78
C LEU A 9 -14.13 26.66 -3.79
N LEU A 10 -13.42 27.41 -2.95
CA LEU A 10 -13.95 28.58 -2.26
C LEU A 10 -13.09 29.83 -2.48
N PHE A 11 -13.78 30.96 -2.60
CA PHE A 11 -13.21 32.30 -2.68
C PHE A 11 -13.38 32.99 -1.33
N ALA A 12 -12.30 33.51 -0.77
CA ALA A 12 -12.36 34.59 0.21
C ALA A 12 -11.84 35.87 -0.46
N ALA A 13 -12.72 36.85 -0.68
CA ALA A 13 -12.30 38.15 -1.17
C ALA A 13 -11.86 39.01 0.02
N ARG A 14 -10.56 39.32 0.11
CA ARG A 14 -10.05 40.46 0.89
C ARG A 14 -8.77 40.99 0.27
N ALA A 15 -8.56 42.30 0.32
CA ALA A 15 -7.25 42.86 0.02
C ALA A 15 -6.31 42.57 1.21
N ALA A 16 -5.21 41.86 0.97
CA ALA A 16 -4.11 41.75 1.93
C ALA A 16 -3.10 42.88 1.68
N GLU A 17 -2.57 43.47 2.75
CA GLU A 17 -1.42 44.36 2.66
C GLU A 17 -0.19 43.54 2.27
N ILE A 18 0.59 44.04 1.30
CA ILE A 18 1.82 43.38 0.85
C ILE A 18 2.87 43.51 1.96
N PRO A 19 3.43 42.42 2.49
CA PRO A 19 4.46 42.48 3.53
C PRO A 19 5.69 43.27 3.07
N ALA A 20 6.41 43.87 4.01
CA ALA A 20 7.65 44.62 3.73
C ALA A 20 8.82 43.73 3.27
N ALA A 21 8.76 42.42 3.52
CA ALA A 21 9.64 41.43 2.93
C ALA A 21 9.12 41.05 1.53
N GLY A 22 10.03 40.81 0.57
CA GLY A 22 9.63 40.27 -0.73
C GLY A 22 8.80 38.98 -0.59
N PRO A 23 8.01 38.60 -1.62
CA PRO A 23 7.10 37.46 -1.51
C PRO A 23 7.88 36.20 -1.13
N PRO A 24 7.36 35.37 -0.20
CA PRO A 24 8.04 34.18 0.26
C PRO A 24 8.30 33.21 -0.90
N SER A 25 9.40 32.45 -0.82
CA SER A 25 9.68 31.42 -1.82
C SER A 25 8.63 30.30 -1.75
N PRO A 26 8.38 29.57 -2.86
CA PRO A 26 7.46 28.43 -2.84
C PRO A 26 7.79 27.40 -1.75
N ASP A 27 9.07 27.17 -1.46
CA ASP A 27 9.48 26.23 -0.42
C ASP A 27 9.23 26.75 0.99
N GLN A 28 9.40 28.05 1.23
CA GLN A 28 9.04 28.66 2.52
C GLN A 28 7.54 28.51 2.78
N VAL A 29 6.71 28.78 1.76
CA VAL A 29 5.26 28.61 1.85
C VAL A 29 4.88 27.14 2.11
N ARG A 30 5.50 26.18 1.40
CA ARG A 30 5.28 24.74 1.62
C ARG A 30 5.57 24.33 3.05
N GLN A 31 6.71 24.76 3.59
CA GLN A 31 7.13 24.42 4.96
C GLN A 31 6.20 25.05 6.00
N GLU A 32 5.77 26.28 5.78
CA GLU A 32 4.83 26.95 6.67
C GLU A 32 3.46 26.25 6.69
N PHE A 33 2.91 25.90 5.53
CA PHE A 33 1.68 25.10 5.45
C PHE A 33 1.82 23.76 6.15
N LEU A 34 2.93 23.05 5.93
CA LEU A 34 3.20 21.76 6.58
C LEU A 34 3.18 21.92 8.11
N ALA A 35 3.89 22.91 8.64
CA ALA A 35 3.98 23.14 10.07
C ALA A 35 2.60 23.42 10.69
N ARG A 36 1.83 24.34 10.09
CA ARG A 36 0.49 24.73 10.56
C ARG A 36 -0.51 23.57 10.46
N LEU A 37 -0.47 22.81 9.37
CA LEU A 37 -1.35 21.65 9.23
C LEU A 37 -0.99 20.55 10.23
N ASN A 38 0.30 20.34 10.51
CA ASN A 38 0.73 19.37 11.52
C ASN A 38 0.37 19.79 12.95
N GLU A 39 0.37 21.09 13.28
CA GLU A 39 -0.21 21.58 14.54
C GLU A 39 -1.69 21.21 14.67
N ALA A 40 -2.47 21.42 13.60
CA ALA A 40 -3.89 21.06 13.56
C ALA A 40 -4.12 19.54 13.66
N ARG A 41 -3.31 18.74 12.96
CA ARG A 41 -3.36 17.27 13.02
C ARG A 41 -3.00 16.74 14.40
N ALA A 42 -1.99 17.31 15.06
CA ALA A 42 -1.63 16.95 16.42
C ALA A 42 -2.78 17.22 17.41
N ALA A 43 -3.46 18.37 17.28
CA ALA A 43 -4.63 18.70 18.09
C ALA A 43 -5.82 17.75 17.86
N ALA A 44 -5.90 17.12 16.68
CA ALA A 44 -6.92 16.13 16.32
C ALA A 44 -6.49 14.67 16.58
N GLY A 45 -5.27 14.42 17.08
CA GLY A 45 -4.73 13.06 17.27
C GLY A 45 -4.32 12.35 15.98
N ALA A 46 -4.21 13.07 14.86
CA ALA A 46 -3.74 12.54 13.58
C ALA A 46 -2.21 12.57 13.48
N ARG A 47 -1.64 11.64 12.73
CA ARG A 47 -0.18 11.57 12.49
C ARG A 47 0.28 12.78 11.67
N PRO A 48 1.49 13.33 11.91
CA PRO A 48 2.01 14.43 11.11
C PRO A 48 2.23 13.98 9.66
N LEU A 49 2.01 14.90 8.72
CA LEU A 49 2.34 14.76 7.32
C LEU A 49 3.81 15.10 7.09
N THR A 50 4.36 14.61 5.98
CA THR A 50 5.65 15.05 5.42
C THR A 50 5.44 15.64 4.02
N LEU A 51 6.30 16.57 3.60
CA LEU A 51 6.27 17.05 2.21
C LEU A 51 6.87 15.99 1.28
N ALA A 52 6.17 15.69 0.18
CA ALA A 52 6.65 14.78 -0.85
C ALA A 52 6.94 15.52 -2.15
N GLU A 53 8.19 15.47 -2.61
CA GLU A 53 8.62 16.20 -3.81
C GLU A 53 7.85 15.81 -5.10
N PRO A 54 7.52 14.52 -5.35
CA PRO A 54 6.62 14.16 -6.44
C PRO A 54 5.24 14.83 -6.35
N LEU A 55 4.67 14.95 -5.14
CA LEU A 55 3.38 15.60 -4.92
C LEU A 55 3.47 17.11 -5.10
N ASN A 56 4.57 17.74 -4.64
CA ASN A 56 4.83 19.17 -4.88
C ASN A 56 4.83 19.49 -6.38
N ARG A 57 5.48 18.67 -7.21
CA ARG A 57 5.48 18.85 -8.67
C ARG A 57 4.08 18.74 -9.28
N VAL A 58 3.30 17.74 -8.87
CA VAL A 58 1.92 17.55 -9.37
C VAL A 58 1.01 18.70 -8.91
N ALA A 59 1.10 19.09 -7.63
CA ALA A 59 0.35 20.21 -7.09
C ALA A 59 0.70 21.52 -7.81
N GLN A 60 1.98 21.76 -8.10
CA GLN A 60 2.44 22.94 -8.83
C GLN A 60 1.91 22.97 -10.27
N GLN A 61 1.99 21.86 -11.00
CA GLN A 61 1.42 21.74 -12.35
C GLN A 61 -0.08 22.03 -12.35
N ASN A 62 -0.81 21.50 -11.36
CA ASN A 62 -2.24 21.73 -11.23
C ASN A 62 -2.55 23.20 -10.92
N ALA A 63 -1.78 23.85 -10.05
CA ALA A 63 -1.96 25.27 -9.74
C ALA A 63 -1.75 26.15 -11.00
N GLU A 64 -0.74 25.85 -11.81
CA GLU A 64 -0.46 26.58 -13.07
C GLU A 64 -1.52 26.37 -14.14
N GLU A 65 -2.13 25.19 -14.21
CA GLU A 65 -3.24 24.90 -15.12
C GLU A 65 -4.51 25.67 -14.73
N VAL A 66 -4.82 25.71 -13.43
CA VAL A 66 -5.94 26.51 -12.92
C VAL A 66 -5.73 27.99 -13.21
N ARG A 67 -4.51 28.50 -13.05
CA ARG A 67 -4.15 29.86 -13.47
C ARG A 67 -4.39 30.06 -14.96
N GLY A 68 -3.87 29.16 -15.80
CA GLY A 68 -3.99 29.24 -17.27
C GLY A 68 -5.44 29.17 -17.77
N ALA A 69 -6.28 28.38 -17.09
CA ALA A 69 -7.71 28.27 -17.38
C ALA A 69 -8.55 29.41 -16.75
N GLY A 70 -7.97 30.22 -15.86
CA GLY A 70 -8.65 31.30 -15.16
C GLY A 70 -9.66 30.83 -14.10
N GLY A 71 -9.52 29.59 -13.62
CA GLY A 71 -10.39 28.96 -12.62
C GLY A 71 -10.21 27.43 -12.58
N VAL A 72 -10.77 26.77 -11.56
CA VAL A 72 -10.74 25.31 -11.46
C VAL A 72 -11.80 24.74 -12.39
N HIS A 73 -11.38 23.86 -13.30
CA HIS A 73 -12.28 23.14 -14.19
C HIS A 73 -12.09 21.64 -13.99
N TYR A 74 -13.18 20.96 -13.64
CA TYR A 74 -13.22 19.52 -13.45
C TYR A 74 -14.24 18.89 -14.40
N ASP A 75 -13.79 17.79 -15.00
CA ASP A 75 -14.56 16.95 -15.90
C ASP A 75 -14.26 15.46 -15.60
N GLU A 76 -14.94 14.57 -16.32
CA GLU A 76 -14.75 13.12 -16.22
C GLU A 76 -13.30 12.65 -16.47
N LYS A 77 -12.48 13.47 -17.13
CA LYS A 77 -11.08 13.16 -17.48
C LYS A 77 -10.10 13.63 -16.43
N SER A 78 -10.54 14.44 -15.48
CA SER A 78 -9.67 15.08 -14.50
C SER A 78 -9.05 14.05 -13.53
N ILE A 79 -9.82 13.10 -13.01
CA ILE A 79 -9.29 12.03 -12.13
C ILE A 79 -8.26 11.15 -12.88
N PRO A 80 -8.56 10.57 -14.07
CA PRO A 80 -7.57 9.81 -14.85
C PRO A 80 -6.30 10.61 -15.16
N ARG A 81 -6.43 11.90 -15.48
CA ARG A 81 -5.30 12.80 -15.77
C ARG A 81 -4.40 13.00 -14.54
N ILE A 82 -4.99 13.26 -13.37
CA ILE A 82 -4.24 13.42 -12.11
C ILE A 82 -3.54 12.11 -11.73
N GLN A 83 -4.23 10.98 -11.84
CA GLN A 83 -3.62 9.66 -11.60
C GLN A 83 -2.42 9.42 -12.53
N GLN A 84 -2.52 9.82 -13.81
CA GLN A 84 -1.41 9.73 -14.75
C GLN A 84 -0.24 10.64 -14.34
N ARG A 85 -0.50 11.86 -13.87
CA ARG A 85 0.55 12.78 -13.38
C ARG A 85 1.27 12.23 -12.16
N LEU A 86 0.54 11.69 -11.20
CA LEU A 86 1.12 11.05 -10.01
C LEU A 86 2.07 9.91 -10.45
N ARG A 87 1.63 9.02 -11.35
CA ARG A 87 2.48 7.96 -11.91
C ARG A 87 3.73 8.51 -12.61
N GLN A 88 3.57 9.52 -13.46
CA GLN A 88 4.69 10.16 -14.17
C GLN A 88 5.67 10.87 -13.23
N ALA A 89 5.18 11.39 -12.10
CA ALA A 89 6.00 11.99 -11.07
C ALA A 89 6.75 10.96 -10.20
N GLY A 90 6.51 9.66 -10.41
CA GLY A 90 7.07 8.56 -9.61
C GLY A 90 6.32 8.31 -8.30
N TYR A 91 5.04 8.70 -8.23
CA TYR A 91 4.21 8.54 -7.05
C TYR A 91 3.12 7.48 -7.28
N ALA A 92 3.30 6.30 -6.69
CA ALA A 92 2.29 5.24 -6.66
C ALA A 92 1.31 5.49 -5.51
N ALA A 93 0.26 6.29 -5.76
CA ALA A 93 -0.76 6.58 -4.77
C ALA A 93 -1.74 5.41 -4.61
N HIS A 94 -1.93 4.95 -3.38
CA HIS A 94 -3.07 4.09 -3.03
C HIS A 94 -4.33 4.93 -2.82
N GLY A 95 -4.18 6.09 -2.18
CA GLY A 95 -5.26 7.06 -2.00
C GLY A 95 -4.71 8.47 -2.16
N TRP A 96 -5.51 9.37 -2.72
CA TRP A 96 -5.18 10.80 -2.78
C TRP A 96 -6.41 11.68 -2.71
N HIS A 97 -6.20 12.90 -2.24
CA HIS A 97 -7.18 13.97 -2.19
C HIS A 97 -6.54 15.24 -2.72
N GLN A 98 -7.29 16.01 -3.51
CA GLN A 98 -6.86 17.32 -4.00
C GLN A 98 -7.84 18.40 -3.56
N GLU A 99 -7.29 19.50 -3.09
CA GLU A 99 -8.05 20.69 -2.71
C GLU A 99 -7.40 21.97 -3.28
N PHE A 100 -8.21 23.01 -3.48
CA PHE A 100 -7.77 24.33 -3.91
C PHE A 100 -8.24 25.42 -2.95
N ALA A 101 -7.35 26.35 -2.62
CA ALA A 101 -7.70 27.57 -1.90
C ALA A 101 -7.20 28.80 -2.66
N ALA A 102 -8.11 29.68 -3.05
CA ALA A 102 -7.78 30.99 -3.59
C ALA A 102 -8.13 32.04 -2.54
N ALA A 103 -7.13 32.46 -1.77
CA ALA A 103 -7.33 33.38 -0.67
C ALA A 103 -6.14 34.32 -0.50
N PRO A 104 -6.39 35.59 -0.13
CA PRO A 104 -5.34 36.50 0.31
C PRO A 104 -4.77 36.00 1.65
N GLY A 105 -3.50 36.28 1.89
CA GLY A 105 -2.87 36.00 3.19
C GLY A 105 -1.72 35.00 3.14
N ASP A 106 -1.11 34.79 4.30
CA ASP A 106 -0.09 33.76 4.50
C ASP A 106 -0.69 32.36 4.72
N ALA A 107 0.16 31.34 4.85
CA ALA A 107 -0.28 29.96 5.01
C ALA A 107 -1.16 29.74 6.26
N GLY A 108 -0.91 30.50 7.33
CA GLY A 108 -1.68 30.45 8.57
C GLY A 108 -3.09 31.00 8.38
N GLU A 109 -3.22 32.14 7.69
CA GLU A 109 -4.51 32.76 7.38
C GLU A 109 -5.38 31.86 6.48
N VAL A 110 -4.77 31.25 5.46
CA VAL A 110 -5.45 30.30 4.58
C VAL A 110 -5.99 29.10 5.35
N LEU A 111 -5.17 28.48 6.21
CA LEU A 111 -5.60 27.32 7.02
C LEU A 111 -6.66 27.69 8.05
N ALA A 112 -6.56 28.86 8.70
CA ALA A 112 -7.56 29.34 9.64
C ALA A 112 -8.92 29.54 8.93
N TRP A 113 -8.88 30.11 7.72
CA TRP A 113 -10.06 30.27 6.90
C TRP A 113 -10.66 28.92 6.50
N VAL A 114 -9.85 27.95 6.00
CA VAL A 114 -10.32 26.59 5.69
C VAL A 114 -10.98 25.95 6.91
N ARG A 115 -10.36 26.05 8.09
CA ARG A 115 -10.91 25.49 9.34
C ARG A 115 -12.28 26.06 9.70
N SER A 116 -12.47 27.37 9.56
CA SER A 116 -13.71 28.04 9.97
C SER A 116 -14.81 28.06 8.92
N GLY A 117 -14.43 28.19 7.65
CA GLY A 117 -15.34 28.34 6.53
C GLY A 117 -15.70 27.03 5.85
N LEU A 118 -14.89 25.97 6.06
CA LEU A 118 -14.99 24.70 5.36
C LEU A 118 -14.69 23.50 6.25
N PRO A 119 -15.59 23.17 7.20
CA PRO A 119 -15.37 22.06 8.11
C PRO A 119 -15.15 20.72 7.40
N GLU A 120 -15.87 20.44 6.31
CA GLU A 120 -15.72 19.19 5.55
C GLU A 120 -14.34 19.08 4.88
N THR A 121 -13.88 20.14 4.20
CA THR A 121 -12.53 20.20 3.65
C THR A 121 -11.49 20.04 4.76
N PHE A 122 -11.67 20.73 5.87
CA PHE A 122 -10.75 20.64 7.00
C PHE A 122 -10.71 19.23 7.58
N HIS A 123 -11.84 18.52 7.65
CA HIS A 123 -11.88 17.11 8.06
C HIS A 123 -11.07 16.21 7.11
N ALA A 124 -11.15 16.43 5.79
CA ALA A 124 -10.33 15.68 4.82
C ALA A 124 -8.82 15.93 5.02
N LEU A 125 -8.42 17.17 5.36
CA LEU A 125 -7.02 17.48 5.70
C LEU A 125 -6.53 16.76 6.98
N LEU A 126 -7.45 16.33 7.84
CA LEU A 126 -7.17 15.65 9.11
C LEU A 126 -7.30 14.13 9.02
N ASP A 127 -7.67 13.57 7.86
CA ASP A 127 -7.81 12.13 7.68
C ASP A 127 -6.48 11.41 8.07
N PRO A 128 -6.53 10.43 8.98
CA PRO A 128 -5.34 9.75 9.48
C PRO A 128 -4.66 8.84 8.45
N ASP A 129 -5.32 8.52 7.34
CA ASP A 129 -4.74 7.69 6.29
C ASP A 129 -3.74 8.44 5.42
N TYR A 130 -3.93 9.75 5.22
CA TYR A 130 -2.95 10.58 4.52
C TYR A 130 -1.68 10.79 5.34
N GLN A 131 -0.53 10.66 4.67
CA GLN A 131 0.81 10.73 5.28
C GLN A 131 1.71 11.75 4.61
N GLU A 132 1.43 12.09 3.35
CA GLU A 132 2.24 13.02 2.57
C GLU A 132 1.41 14.17 2.03
N LEU A 133 2.04 15.34 1.96
CA LEU A 133 1.50 16.59 1.45
C LEU A 133 2.30 17.05 0.23
N GLY A 134 1.60 17.51 -0.80
CA GLY A 134 2.13 18.36 -1.87
C GLY A 134 1.45 19.72 -1.85
N VAL A 135 2.21 20.80 -2.00
CA VAL A 135 1.64 22.14 -2.14
C VAL A 135 2.16 22.83 -3.41
N GLY A 136 1.21 23.20 -4.26
CA GLY A 136 1.42 24.00 -5.47
C GLY A 136 0.95 25.42 -5.24
N ILE A 137 1.69 26.38 -5.78
CA ILE A 137 1.45 27.81 -5.54
C ILE A 137 1.42 28.52 -6.88
N SER A 138 0.36 29.28 -7.14
CA SER A 138 0.21 30.10 -8.33
C SER A 138 -0.55 31.39 -8.00
N ASP A 139 -0.98 32.08 -9.04
CA ASP A 139 -1.88 33.24 -8.97
C ASP A 139 -3.19 32.90 -9.67
N LEU A 140 -4.31 33.35 -9.10
CA LEU A 140 -5.60 33.36 -9.74
C LEU A 140 -6.18 34.77 -9.68
N ARG A 141 -6.00 35.53 -10.77
CA ARG A 141 -6.55 36.89 -10.94
C ARG A 141 -6.05 37.86 -9.87
N GLY A 142 -4.75 37.80 -9.54
CA GLY A 142 -4.13 38.66 -8.52
C GLY A 142 -4.29 38.17 -7.09
N SER A 143 -4.86 36.97 -6.88
CA SER A 143 -4.96 36.32 -5.56
C SER A 143 -4.07 35.07 -5.53
N PRO A 144 -3.33 34.82 -4.43
CA PRO A 144 -2.63 33.57 -4.25
C PRO A 144 -3.55 32.36 -4.41
N LEU A 145 -3.13 31.40 -5.22
CA LEU A 145 -3.80 30.11 -5.41
C LEU A 145 -2.91 29.01 -4.84
N TYR A 146 -3.47 28.25 -3.90
CA TYR A 146 -2.86 27.07 -3.31
C TYR A 146 -3.56 25.83 -3.82
N THR A 147 -2.78 24.83 -4.21
CA THR A 147 -3.26 23.47 -4.50
C THR A 147 -2.65 22.52 -3.51
N PHE A 148 -3.48 21.81 -2.76
CA PHE A 148 -3.06 20.79 -1.80
C PHE A 148 -3.27 19.41 -2.40
N PHE A 149 -2.29 18.55 -2.24
CA PHE A 149 -2.41 17.12 -2.48
C PHE A 149 -2.11 16.38 -1.19
N LEU A 150 -3.08 15.66 -0.66
CA LEU A 150 -2.82 14.68 0.40
C LEU A 150 -2.81 13.30 -0.23
N ALA A 151 -1.85 12.48 0.15
CA ALA A 151 -1.78 11.13 -0.36
C ALA A 151 -1.14 10.16 0.64
N TRP A 152 -1.36 8.88 0.39
CA TRP A 152 -0.54 7.82 0.95
C TRP A 152 -0.16 6.81 -0.14
N ARG A 153 1.01 6.21 0.04
CA ARG A 153 1.63 5.34 -0.96
C ARG A 153 1.03 3.95 -0.93
N GLU A 154 1.03 3.29 -2.09
CA GLU A 154 0.75 1.85 -2.19
C GLU A 154 1.64 1.03 -1.29
N SER A 155 2.93 1.34 -1.21
CA SER A 155 3.87 0.65 -0.33
C SER A 155 3.51 0.76 1.15
N GLU A 156 2.94 1.88 1.59
CA GLU A 156 2.51 2.09 2.97
C GLU A 156 1.20 1.35 3.27
N SER A 157 0.25 1.32 2.31
CA SER A 157 -0.94 0.48 2.45
C SER A 157 -0.54 -0.98 2.53
N PHE A 158 0.31 -1.42 1.61
CA PHE A 158 0.83 -2.78 1.57
C PHE A 158 1.55 -3.15 2.87
N ALA A 159 2.40 -2.27 3.40
CA ALA A 159 3.07 -2.48 4.68
C ALA A 159 2.08 -2.61 5.86
N ARG A 160 0.99 -1.84 5.87
CA ARG A 160 -0.08 -1.96 6.88
C ARG A 160 -0.82 -3.28 6.75
N ASP A 161 -1.28 -3.62 5.54
CA ASP A 161 -2.07 -4.82 5.27
C ASP A 161 -1.28 -6.10 5.54
N THR A 162 0.05 -6.04 5.39
CA THR A 162 0.96 -7.18 5.62
C THR A 162 1.69 -7.14 6.96
N ALA A 163 1.45 -6.13 7.82
CA ALA A 163 2.16 -5.98 9.10
C ALA A 163 2.05 -7.24 9.99
N GLY A 164 0.93 -7.95 9.92
CA GLY A 164 0.70 -9.19 10.67
C GLY A 164 1.47 -10.41 10.14
N LEU A 165 2.07 -10.32 8.95
CA LEU A 165 2.79 -11.44 8.32
C LEU A 165 4.25 -11.57 8.78
N GLY A 166 4.79 -10.57 9.50
CA GLY A 166 6.14 -10.63 10.06
C GLY A 166 6.28 -11.60 11.25
N ASP A 167 5.18 -11.96 11.92
CA ASP A 167 5.17 -12.99 12.95
C ASP A 167 4.94 -14.36 12.30
N LEU A 168 6.04 -14.97 11.84
CA LEU A 168 5.98 -16.24 11.12
C LEU A 168 5.34 -17.36 11.96
N GLU A 169 5.57 -17.43 13.26
CA GLU A 169 4.97 -18.49 14.07
C GLU A 169 3.45 -18.33 14.19
N ARG A 170 2.94 -17.10 14.34
CA ARG A 170 1.51 -16.82 14.30
C ARG A 170 0.90 -17.18 12.94
N VAL A 171 1.54 -16.76 11.85
CA VAL A 171 1.10 -17.06 10.48
C VAL A 171 1.02 -18.57 10.25
N ARG A 172 2.07 -19.30 10.63
CA ARG A 172 2.14 -20.75 10.43
C ARG A 172 1.12 -21.51 11.28
N ALA A 173 0.90 -21.07 12.52
CA ALA A 173 -0.13 -21.64 13.38
C ALA A 173 -1.55 -21.41 12.82
N GLU A 174 -1.85 -20.20 12.36
CA GLU A 174 -3.13 -19.89 11.74
C GLU A 174 -3.36 -20.72 10.46
N MET A 175 -2.35 -20.81 9.60
CA MET A 175 -2.45 -21.57 8.35
C MET A 175 -2.64 -23.06 8.60
N LEU A 176 -1.91 -23.64 9.55
CA LEU A 176 -2.09 -25.05 9.96
C LEU A 176 -3.52 -25.30 10.46
N ALA A 177 -4.03 -24.42 11.33
CA ALA A 177 -5.38 -24.56 11.88
C ALA A 177 -6.45 -24.54 10.78
N ARG A 178 -6.33 -23.63 9.81
CA ARG A 178 -7.24 -23.52 8.66
C ARG A 178 -7.15 -24.72 7.73
N ALA A 179 -5.95 -25.16 7.37
CA ALA A 179 -5.75 -26.36 6.56
C ALA A 179 -6.36 -27.59 7.23
N ASN A 180 -6.21 -27.73 8.55
CA ASN A 180 -6.78 -28.84 9.31
C ASN A 180 -8.31 -28.74 9.45
N ALA A 181 -8.89 -27.54 9.47
CA ALA A 181 -10.34 -27.38 9.41
C ALA A 181 -10.92 -27.89 8.08
N GLU A 182 -10.28 -27.55 6.95
CA GLU A 182 -10.67 -28.07 5.62
C GLU A 182 -10.53 -29.59 5.52
N ARG A 183 -9.44 -30.13 6.09
CA ARG A 183 -9.20 -31.57 6.13
C ARG A 183 -10.21 -32.31 7.00
N ALA A 184 -10.59 -31.74 8.14
CA ALA A 184 -11.65 -32.28 8.99
C ALA A 184 -13.00 -32.29 8.25
N ALA A 185 -13.34 -31.21 7.55
CA ALA A 185 -14.56 -31.13 6.73
C ALA A 185 -14.58 -32.18 5.60
N ALA A 186 -13.42 -32.52 5.05
CA ALA A 186 -13.25 -33.56 4.04
C ALA A 186 -13.08 -34.99 4.61
N GLY A 187 -13.03 -35.15 5.93
CA GLY A 187 -12.86 -36.47 6.57
C GLY A 187 -11.47 -37.09 6.41
N VAL A 188 -10.42 -36.29 6.22
CA VAL A 188 -9.03 -36.77 6.08
C VAL A 188 -8.17 -36.41 7.30
N PRO A 189 -7.14 -37.21 7.65
CA PRO A 189 -6.34 -36.98 8.86
C PRO A 189 -5.67 -35.60 8.89
N PRO A 190 -5.49 -34.96 10.06
CA PRO A 190 -4.85 -33.64 10.15
C PRO A 190 -3.36 -33.70 9.75
N LEU A 191 -2.86 -32.57 9.26
CA LEU A 191 -1.44 -32.30 9.06
C LEU A 191 -0.80 -31.88 10.38
N ILE A 192 0.50 -32.15 10.50
CA ILE A 192 1.38 -31.71 11.58
C ILE A 192 2.48 -30.83 10.97
N ARG A 193 2.83 -29.72 11.61
CA ARG A 193 3.93 -28.86 11.14
C ARG A 193 5.28 -29.58 11.27
N ASP A 194 6.10 -29.49 10.22
CA ASP A 194 7.49 -29.97 10.23
C ASP A 194 8.45 -28.80 10.00
N PRO A 195 9.31 -28.44 10.97
CA PRO A 195 10.22 -27.30 10.87
C PRO A 195 11.17 -27.35 9.65
N ARG A 196 11.50 -28.55 9.15
CA ARG A 196 12.35 -28.70 7.97
C ARG A 196 11.61 -28.30 6.69
N LEU A 197 10.31 -28.59 6.62
CA LEU A 197 9.47 -28.12 5.53
C LEU A 197 9.22 -26.61 5.66
N ASP A 198 9.04 -26.07 6.87
CA ASP A 198 8.95 -24.62 7.08
C ASP A 198 10.20 -23.91 6.56
N GLU A 199 11.39 -24.45 6.83
CA GLU A 199 12.65 -23.90 6.32
C GLU A 199 12.71 -23.92 4.79
N ALA A 200 12.34 -25.04 4.16
CA ALA A 200 12.35 -25.17 2.70
C ALA A 200 11.37 -24.20 2.04
N ALA A 201 10.14 -24.13 2.55
CA ALA A 201 9.09 -23.25 2.05
C ALA A 201 9.47 -21.77 2.22
N GLN A 202 10.02 -21.40 3.39
CA GLN A 202 10.44 -20.02 3.68
C GLN A 202 11.55 -19.56 2.73
N ARG A 203 12.62 -20.36 2.61
CA ARG A 203 13.72 -20.07 1.68
C ARG A 203 13.23 -19.93 0.24
N TYR A 204 12.23 -20.72 -0.16
CA TYR A 204 11.71 -20.66 -1.52
C TYR A 204 10.81 -19.46 -1.78
N ALA A 205 10.00 -19.05 -0.80
CA ALA A 205 9.22 -17.81 -0.87
C ALA A 205 10.15 -16.59 -1.04
N GLU A 206 11.23 -16.53 -0.24
CA GLU A 206 12.25 -15.50 -0.32
C GLU A 206 13.00 -15.52 -1.66
N ASP A 207 13.33 -16.70 -2.17
CA ASP A 207 14.01 -16.88 -3.45
C ASP A 207 13.17 -16.39 -4.64
N MET A 208 11.88 -16.77 -4.69
CA MET A 208 10.93 -16.29 -5.69
C MET A 208 10.81 -14.77 -5.68
N LEU A 209 10.74 -14.17 -4.49
CA LEU A 209 10.67 -12.73 -4.33
C LEU A 209 11.97 -12.04 -4.81
N ALA A 210 13.12 -12.50 -4.30
CA ALA A 210 14.43 -11.90 -4.54
C ALA A 210 14.88 -12.00 -6.00
N ARG A 211 14.61 -13.13 -6.66
CA ARG A 211 14.98 -13.36 -8.07
C ARG A 211 13.84 -13.08 -9.07
N ALA A 212 12.74 -12.49 -8.59
CA ALA A 212 11.64 -12.02 -9.42
C ALA A 212 11.02 -13.10 -10.34
N PHE A 213 10.84 -14.31 -9.82
CA PHE A 213 10.20 -15.42 -10.55
C PHE A 213 9.07 -16.05 -9.74
N TYR A 214 8.15 -16.74 -10.42
CA TYR A 214 7.02 -17.42 -9.79
C TYR A 214 6.76 -18.77 -10.48
N ASN A 215 7.31 -19.84 -9.91
CA ASN A 215 7.22 -21.20 -10.46
C ASN A 215 7.55 -22.23 -9.36
N HIS A 216 7.05 -23.46 -9.48
CA HIS A 216 7.41 -24.58 -8.59
C HIS A 216 8.87 -25.03 -8.76
N VAL A 217 9.42 -24.90 -9.98
CA VAL A 217 10.81 -25.22 -10.29
C VAL A 217 11.61 -23.92 -10.41
N SER A 218 12.72 -23.83 -9.69
CA SER A 218 13.56 -22.65 -9.74
C SER A 218 14.22 -22.48 -11.12
N PRO A 219 14.68 -21.26 -11.49
CA PRO A 219 15.52 -21.04 -12.67
C PRO A 219 16.72 -21.98 -12.80
N ASP A 220 17.28 -22.44 -11.67
CA ASP A 220 18.39 -23.40 -11.63
C ASP A 220 17.94 -24.88 -11.65
N GLY A 221 16.65 -25.14 -11.86
CA GLY A 221 16.07 -26.48 -11.98
C GLY A 221 15.78 -27.18 -10.65
N THR A 222 15.82 -26.49 -9.51
CA THR A 222 15.51 -27.13 -8.22
C THR A 222 13.99 -27.28 -8.04
N SER A 223 13.54 -28.51 -7.76
CA SER A 223 12.14 -28.84 -7.50
C SER A 223 11.81 -28.81 -6.00
N PRO A 224 10.52 -28.82 -5.59
CA PRO A 224 10.12 -28.85 -4.18
C PRO A 224 10.74 -30.03 -3.42
N LYS A 225 10.78 -31.21 -4.06
CA LYS A 225 11.44 -32.40 -3.51
C LYS A 225 12.93 -32.19 -3.26
N THR A 226 13.63 -31.54 -4.19
CA THR A 226 15.07 -31.26 -4.02
C THR A 226 15.30 -30.25 -2.89
N ARG A 227 14.44 -29.23 -2.75
CA ARG A 227 14.57 -28.20 -1.72
C ARG A 227 14.28 -28.74 -0.32
N THR A 228 13.20 -29.51 -0.17
CA THR A 228 12.85 -30.16 1.10
C THR A 228 13.87 -31.21 1.53
N LEU A 229 14.46 -31.97 0.60
CA LEU A 229 15.56 -32.87 0.93
C LEU A 229 16.80 -32.12 1.46
N LYS A 230 17.11 -30.95 0.89
CA LYS A 230 18.24 -30.11 1.34
C LYS A 230 18.05 -29.55 2.75
N SER A 231 16.81 -29.37 3.21
CA SER A 231 16.51 -29.01 4.62
C SER A 231 16.46 -30.24 5.55
N GLY A 232 16.82 -31.43 5.04
CA GLY A 232 16.86 -32.67 5.84
C GLY A 232 15.50 -33.35 5.99
N TYR A 233 14.49 -32.95 5.21
CA TYR A 233 13.22 -33.68 5.16
C TYR A 233 13.36 -34.95 4.33
N THR A 234 13.02 -36.10 4.92
CA THR A 234 13.24 -37.42 4.31
C THR A 234 11.94 -38.12 3.87
N GLY A 235 10.80 -37.42 3.87
CA GLY A 235 9.53 -38.00 3.43
C GLY A 235 9.53 -38.43 1.96
N ARG A 236 8.65 -39.37 1.60
CA ARG A 236 8.67 -40.01 0.27
C ARG A 236 8.03 -39.17 -0.82
N ILE A 237 6.90 -38.55 -0.50
CA ILE A 237 6.10 -37.75 -1.42
C ILE A 237 6.13 -36.31 -0.93
N VAL A 238 6.37 -35.39 -1.86
CA VAL A 238 6.33 -33.94 -1.62
C VAL A 238 5.35 -33.32 -2.59
N GLY A 239 4.44 -32.50 -2.08
CA GLY A 239 3.56 -31.63 -2.86
C GLY A 239 3.83 -30.17 -2.50
N GLU A 240 3.49 -29.25 -3.39
CA GLU A 240 3.67 -27.82 -3.13
C GLU A 240 2.43 -27.03 -3.61
N ASN A 241 1.95 -26.11 -2.78
CA ASN A 241 1.10 -25.02 -3.22
C ASN A 241 1.90 -23.72 -3.14
N ILE A 242 1.80 -22.88 -4.17
CA ILE A 242 2.32 -21.52 -4.15
C ILE A 242 1.19 -20.53 -4.41
N ALA A 243 1.27 -19.34 -3.82
CA ALA A 243 0.37 -18.24 -4.13
C ALA A 243 1.16 -16.92 -4.16
N ARG A 244 0.66 -15.97 -4.94
CA ARG A 244 1.17 -14.60 -4.99
C ARG A 244 0.02 -13.62 -4.88
N GLY A 245 0.14 -12.63 -4.01
CA GLY A 245 -0.83 -11.54 -3.88
C GLY A 245 -1.61 -11.50 -2.57
N PRO A 246 -2.20 -12.61 -2.09
CA PRO A 246 -3.00 -12.60 -0.87
C PRO A 246 -2.25 -12.01 0.32
N VAL A 247 -2.88 -11.10 1.05
CA VAL A 247 -2.26 -10.39 2.19
C VAL A 247 -2.64 -10.98 3.54
N THR A 248 -3.51 -12.00 3.55
CA THR A 248 -3.91 -12.73 4.77
C THR A 248 -3.88 -14.24 4.58
N VAL A 249 -3.77 -14.97 5.69
CA VAL A 249 -3.85 -16.45 5.68
C VAL A 249 -5.23 -16.93 5.21
N GLN A 250 -6.31 -16.24 5.60
CA GLN A 250 -7.67 -16.56 5.14
C GLN A 250 -7.76 -16.50 3.61
N GLU A 251 -7.33 -15.38 3.03
CA GLU A 251 -7.42 -15.14 1.59
C GLU A 251 -6.63 -16.17 0.78
N VAL A 252 -5.41 -16.53 1.21
CA VAL A 252 -4.62 -17.55 0.50
C VAL A 252 -5.25 -18.94 0.61
N MET A 253 -5.81 -19.30 1.77
CA MET A 253 -6.50 -20.57 1.97
C MET A 253 -7.76 -20.66 1.10
N ASP A 254 -8.55 -19.60 1.00
CA ASP A 254 -9.73 -19.53 0.14
C ASP A 254 -9.34 -19.69 -1.34
N ASN A 255 -8.26 -19.02 -1.76
CA ASN A 255 -7.74 -19.13 -3.12
C ASN A 255 -7.29 -20.56 -3.46
N TRP A 256 -6.56 -21.22 -2.55
CA TRP A 256 -6.14 -22.61 -2.77
C TRP A 256 -7.32 -23.58 -2.76
N MET A 257 -8.29 -23.42 -1.86
CA MET A 257 -9.49 -24.27 -1.82
C MET A 257 -10.41 -24.06 -3.03
N GLY A 258 -10.41 -22.86 -3.63
CA GLY A 258 -11.10 -22.57 -4.89
C GLY A 258 -10.43 -23.17 -6.13
N SER A 259 -9.19 -23.65 -6.02
CA SER A 259 -8.41 -24.19 -7.14
C SER A 259 -8.27 -25.71 -7.05
N SER A 260 -8.70 -26.44 -8.09
CA SER A 260 -8.71 -27.92 -8.08
C SER A 260 -7.36 -28.55 -7.78
N GLY A 261 -6.27 -28.02 -8.35
CA GLY A 261 -4.91 -28.51 -8.12
C GLY A 261 -4.42 -28.26 -6.69
N HIS A 262 -4.58 -27.04 -6.18
CA HIS A 262 -4.13 -26.70 -4.84
C HIS A 262 -4.97 -27.38 -3.74
N ARG A 263 -6.29 -27.45 -3.95
CA ARG A 263 -7.23 -28.20 -3.11
C ARG A 263 -6.89 -29.68 -3.05
N HIS A 264 -6.49 -30.27 -4.18
CA HIS A 264 -6.07 -31.68 -4.21
C HIS A 264 -4.90 -31.92 -3.24
N ASN A 265 -3.87 -31.07 -3.24
CA ASN A 265 -2.76 -31.17 -2.30
C ASN A 265 -3.24 -31.02 -0.84
N LEU A 266 -4.02 -29.98 -0.53
CA LEU A 266 -4.54 -29.72 0.82
C LEU A 266 -5.33 -30.90 1.40
N LEU A 267 -6.08 -31.61 0.56
CA LEU A 267 -6.97 -32.70 0.98
C LEU A 267 -6.42 -34.10 0.73
N LEU A 268 -5.19 -34.23 0.21
CA LEU A 268 -4.62 -35.55 -0.08
C LEU A 268 -4.37 -36.31 1.25
N PRO A 269 -4.99 -37.49 1.47
CA PRO A 269 -4.84 -38.23 2.72
C PRO A 269 -3.41 -38.74 2.96
N GLY A 270 -2.62 -38.89 1.90
CA GLY A 270 -1.23 -39.37 1.99
C GLY A 270 -0.25 -38.35 2.58
N PHE A 271 -0.63 -37.07 2.69
CA PHE A 271 0.17 -36.07 3.37
C PHE A 271 -0.14 -36.03 4.86
N ALA A 272 0.92 -35.94 5.66
CA ALA A 272 0.86 -35.84 7.12
C ALA A 272 1.66 -34.65 7.66
N HIS A 273 2.65 -34.15 6.90
CA HIS A 273 3.49 -33.02 7.30
C HIS A 273 3.21 -31.80 6.44
N LEU A 274 3.32 -30.62 7.05
CA LEU A 274 3.16 -29.33 6.40
C LEU A 274 4.31 -28.39 6.78
N GLY A 275 4.86 -27.70 5.80
CA GLY A 275 5.75 -26.55 5.96
C GLY A 275 5.17 -25.33 5.28
N ILE A 276 5.38 -24.17 5.88
CA ILE A 276 4.76 -22.90 5.49
C ILE A 276 5.82 -21.81 5.44
N GLY A 277 5.93 -21.19 4.28
CA GLY A 277 6.79 -20.05 4.01
C GLY A 277 5.99 -18.85 3.52
N VAL A 278 6.38 -17.66 3.96
CA VAL A 278 5.82 -16.39 3.48
C VAL A 278 6.93 -15.35 3.30
N ALA A 279 6.94 -14.68 2.16
CA ALA A 279 7.84 -13.56 1.89
C ALA A 279 7.03 -12.33 1.47
N VAL A 280 7.28 -11.22 2.14
CA VAL A 280 6.62 -9.93 1.89
C VAL A 280 7.69 -8.95 1.40
N GLY A 281 7.44 -8.28 0.28
CA GLY A 281 8.32 -7.21 -0.15
C GLY A 281 8.12 -6.76 -1.59
N HIS A 282 9.06 -5.94 -2.06
CA HIS A 282 9.08 -5.41 -3.42
C HIS A 282 9.96 -6.26 -4.34
N SER A 283 9.50 -6.54 -5.56
CA SER A 283 10.30 -7.18 -6.60
C SER A 283 10.10 -6.46 -7.94
N ALA A 284 11.17 -6.27 -8.71
CA ALA A 284 11.15 -5.45 -9.92
C ALA A 284 10.11 -5.91 -10.97
N ALA A 285 9.89 -7.22 -11.10
CA ALA A 285 8.90 -7.77 -12.03
C ALA A 285 7.51 -7.93 -11.41
N MET A 286 7.39 -7.89 -10.07
CA MET A 286 6.17 -8.26 -9.36
C MET A 286 5.53 -7.11 -8.57
N GLY A 287 6.21 -5.98 -8.40
CA GLY A 287 5.80 -4.91 -7.51
C GLY A 287 5.86 -5.33 -6.04
N ASP A 288 5.14 -4.60 -5.19
CA ASP A 288 4.89 -5.00 -3.80
C ASP A 288 3.99 -6.23 -3.79
N THR A 289 4.44 -7.31 -3.15
CA THR A 289 3.75 -8.60 -3.22
C THR A 289 4.05 -9.49 -2.01
N VAL A 290 3.11 -10.39 -1.74
CA VAL A 290 3.29 -11.49 -0.78
C VAL A 290 3.41 -12.79 -1.57
N ILE A 291 4.43 -13.58 -1.28
CA ILE A 291 4.63 -14.92 -1.83
C ILE A 291 4.39 -15.93 -0.71
N TRP A 292 3.50 -16.89 -0.95
CA TRP A 292 3.19 -17.99 -0.04
C TRP A 292 3.65 -19.31 -0.62
N VAL A 293 4.17 -20.18 0.23
CA VAL A 293 4.54 -21.56 -0.10
C VAL A 293 4.01 -22.50 0.98
N GLN A 294 3.29 -23.54 0.58
CA GLN A 294 2.98 -24.72 1.40
C GLN A 294 3.70 -25.92 0.81
N ASP A 295 4.65 -26.49 1.57
CA ASP A 295 5.25 -27.78 1.26
C ASP A 295 4.54 -28.87 2.06
N PHE A 296 3.98 -29.85 1.37
CA PHE A 296 3.35 -31.02 1.96
C PHE A 296 4.30 -32.19 1.90
N GLY A 297 4.25 -33.05 2.92
CA GLY A 297 5.06 -34.26 2.92
C GLY A 297 4.35 -35.47 3.52
N SER A 298 4.67 -36.64 3.00
CA SER A 298 4.24 -37.91 3.58
C SER A 298 5.26 -38.43 4.59
N PRO A 299 4.84 -39.15 5.64
CA PRO A 299 5.76 -39.82 6.55
C PRO A 299 6.73 -40.72 5.77
N LEU A 300 7.90 -40.99 6.35
CA LEU A 300 8.62 -42.21 6.02
C LEU A 300 7.69 -43.36 6.39
N GLY A 301 7.09 -44.01 5.39
CA GLY A 301 6.31 -45.23 5.64
C GLY A 301 7.18 -46.28 6.34
N PRO A 302 6.57 -47.25 7.05
CA PRO A 302 7.29 -48.42 7.53
C PRO A 302 8.06 -49.14 6.41
#